data_AF-A0A4U9DHK0-F1
#
_entry.id   AF-A0A4U9DHK0-F1
#
_cell.length_a   1.000
_cell.length_b   1.000
_cell.length_c   1.000
_cell.angle_alpha   90.00
_cell.angle_beta   90.00
_cell.angle_gamma   90.00
#
_symmetry.space_group_name_H-M   'P 1'
#
loop_
_entity.id
_entity.type
_entity.pdbx_description
1 polymer ?
#
loop_
_entity_poly.entity_id
_entity_poly.type
_entity_poly.pdbx_seq_one_letter_code
_entity_poly.pdbx_strand_id
1 'polypeptide(L)' 'MAAGAKLCRADELNEFLRETRVLINPAAQHGGDGRHYYQQLLAQLPDGSYVLNLARGVHVVEDDLLAALGKR' A
#
# COMPACT_ATOMS: atom_id res chain seq x y z
N MET A 1 -7.81 13.78 -1.58
CA MET A 1 -8.50 13.25 -0.39
C MET A 1 -7.74 12.01 0.07
N ALA A 2 -7.34 11.94 1.34
CA ALA A 2 -6.88 10.68 1.93
C ALA A 2 -8.12 9.94 2.43
N ALA A 3 -8.46 8.81 1.80
CA ALA A 3 -9.64 8.03 2.16
C ALA A 3 -9.21 6.90 3.11
N GLY A 4 -9.76 6.91 4.33
CA GLY A 4 -9.69 5.77 5.23
C GLY A 4 -10.83 4.81 4.89
N ALA A 5 -10.54 3.71 4.20
CA ALA A 5 -11.53 2.70 3.84
C ALA A 5 -11.19 1.36 4.53
N LYS A 6 -12.17 0.77 5.22
CA LYS A 6 -12.09 -0.62 5.66
C LYS A 6 -12.51 -1.52 4.49
N LEU A 7 -11.52 -2.03 3.78
CA LEU A 7 -11.72 -2.83 2.57
C LEU A 7 -11.77 -4.30 2.98
N CYS A 8 -12.89 -4.97 2.71
CA CYS A 8 -13.14 -6.34 3.17
C CYS A 8 -12.96 -7.38 2.05
N ARG A 9 -12.74 -6.93 0.81
CA ARG A 9 -12.57 -7.78 -0.38
C ARG A 9 -11.37 -7.31 -1.22
N ALA A 10 -10.73 -8.26 -1.90
CA ALA A 10 -9.56 -7.97 -2.74
C ALA A 10 -9.89 -7.02 -3.90
N ASP A 11 -11.05 -7.18 -4.54
CA ASP A 11 -11.46 -6.33 -5.67
C ASP A 11 -11.70 -4.89 -5.25
N GLU A 12 -12.35 -4.68 -4.09
CA GLU A 12 -12.57 -3.35 -3.51
C GLU A 12 -11.23 -2.66 -3.20
N LEU A 13 -10.23 -3.42 -2.73
CA LEU A 13 -8.89 -2.91 -2.49
C LEU A 13 -8.18 -2.53 -3.79
N ASN A 14 -8.29 -3.36 -4.82
CA ASN A 14 -7.68 -3.09 -6.11
C ASN A 14 -8.26 -1.82 -6.76
N GLU A 15 -9.58 -1.66 -6.71
CA GLU A 15 -10.26 -0.46 -7.22
C GLU A 15 -9.84 0.80 -6.43
N PHE A 16 -9.82 0.71 -5.10
CA PHE A 16 -9.34 1.78 -4.24
C PHE A 16 -7.90 2.23 -4.59
N LEU A 17 -6.99 1.28 -4.79
CA LEU A 17 -5.58 1.59 -5.07
C LEU A 17 -5.39 2.31 -6.40
N ARG A 18 -6.17 1.97 -7.44
CA ARG A 18 -6.06 2.58 -8.78
C ARG A 18 -6.35 4.08 -8.80
N GLU A 19 -7.12 4.59 -7.83
CA GLU A 19 -7.43 6.02 -7.72
C GLU A 19 -6.62 6.71 -6.60
N THR A 20 -5.76 5.98 -5.89
CA THR A 20 -5.07 6.47 -4.71
C THR A 20 -3.73 7.13 -5.07
N ARG A 21 -3.69 8.47 -5.06
CA ARG A 21 -2.44 9.24 -5.18
C ARG A 21 -1.58 9.22 -3.90
N VAL A 22 -2.20 9.10 -2.74
CA VAL A 22 -1.51 9.07 -1.44
C VAL A 22 -2.11 7.94 -0.61
N LEU A 23 -1.36 6.85 -0.44
CA LEU A 23 -1.73 5.72 0.39
C LEU A 23 -1.18 5.94 1.81
N ILE A 24 -2.08 6.06 2.78
CA ILE A 24 -1.71 6.18 4.20
C ILE A 24 -2.01 4.85 4.89
N ASN A 25 -1.03 4.27 5.57
CA ASN A 25 -1.22 3.09 6.41
C ASN A 25 -1.25 3.48 7.89
N PRO A 26 -2.44 3.65 8.51
CA PRO A 26 -2.58 3.99 9.92
C PRO A 26 -2.71 2.77 10.86
N ALA A 27 -2.56 1.53 10.36
CA ALA A 27 -3.05 0.35 11.07
C ALA A 27 -2.34 0.04 12.40
N ALA A 28 -3.13 -0.26 13.45
CA ALA A 28 -2.68 -1.00 14.63
C ALA A 28 -2.57 -2.50 14.26
N GLN A 29 -1.38 -3.08 14.43
CA GLN A 29 -0.98 -4.45 14.08
C GLN A 29 -2.12 -5.48 14.02
N HIS A 30 -2.30 -6.16 12.89
CA HIS A 30 -3.00 -7.45 12.78
C HIS A 30 -2.16 -8.43 11.94
N GLY A 31 -2.26 -9.73 12.29
CA GLY A 31 -1.40 -10.84 11.83
C GLY A 31 -1.09 -10.85 10.34
N GLY A 32 0.18 -11.11 10.03
CA GLY A 32 0.77 -10.85 8.72
C GLY A 32 0.67 -12.02 7.77
N ASP A 33 -0.17 -11.87 6.74
CA ASP A 33 -0.10 -12.65 5.49
C ASP A 33 -0.05 -11.75 4.24
N GLY A 34 -0.34 -10.44 4.36
CA GLY A 34 -0.39 -9.50 3.23
C GLY A 34 0.96 -9.04 2.68
N ARG A 35 2.07 -9.38 3.34
CA ARG A 35 3.42 -8.91 2.94
C ARG A 35 3.89 -9.51 1.62
N HIS A 36 3.47 -10.74 1.30
CA HIS A 36 3.84 -11.42 0.05
C HIS A 36 3.28 -10.74 -1.22
N TYR A 37 2.25 -9.90 -1.06
CA TYR A 37 1.60 -9.19 -2.15
C TYR A 37 2.01 -7.72 -2.23
N TYR A 38 2.99 -7.28 -1.42
CA TYR A 38 3.30 -5.85 -1.27
C TYR A 38 3.76 -5.19 -2.57
N GLN A 39 4.67 -5.82 -3.33
CA GLN A 39 5.03 -5.35 -4.67
C GLN A 39 3.83 -5.23 -5.62
N GLN A 40 2.91 -6.20 -5.61
CA GLN A 40 1.72 -6.18 -6.47
C GLN A 40 0.74 -5.08 -6.06
N LEU A 41 0.60 -4.79 -4.76
CA LEU A 41 -0.21 -3.67 -4.26
C LEU A 41 0.37 -2.33 -4.69
N LEU A 42 1.69 -2.14 -4.57
CA LEU A 42 2.36 -0.91 -5.01
C LEU A 42 2.21 -0.69 -6.52
N ALA A 43 2.27 -1.75 -7.32
CA ALA A 43 2.13 -1.68 -8.78
C ALA A 43 0.72 -1.26 -9.25
N GLN A 44 -0.29 -1.29 -8.36
CA GLN A 44 -1.64 -0.83 -8.68
C GLN A 44 -1.86 0.67 -8.44
N LEU A 45 -0.93 1.32 -7.73
CA LEU A 45 -1.00 2.77 -7.52
C LEU A 45 -0.64 3.49 -8.83
N PRO A 46 -1.27 4.65 -9.12
CA PRO A 46 -0.84 5.51 -10.21
C PRO A 46 0.63 5.93 -10.10
N ASP A 47 1.27 6.18 -11.23
CA ASP A 47 2.63 6.74 -11.25
C ASP A 47 2.73 8.06 -10.48
N GLY A 48 3.83 8.24 -9.75
CA GLY A 48 4.04 9.43 -8.92
C GLY A 48 3.18 9.46 -7.65
N SER A 49 2.61 8.33 -7.24
CA SER A 49 1.93 8.21 -5.94
C SER A 49 2.90 8.21 -4.77
N TYR A 50 2.36 8.45 -3.57
CA TYR A 50 3.10 8.50 -2.31
C TYR A 50 2.56 7.45 -1.34
N VAL A 51 3.46 6.80 -0.60
CA VAL A 51 3.12 5.89 0.50
C VAL A 51 3.57 6.52 1.81
N LEU A 52 2.65 6.70 2.74
CA LEU A 52 2.92 7.21 4.09
C LEU A 52 2.59 6.13 5.11
N ASN A 53 3.61 5.46 5.62
CA ASN A 53 3.45 4.47 6.68
C ASN A 53 3.54 5.16 8.06
N LEU A 54 2.40 5.29 8.75
CA LEU A 54 2.33 5.83 10.11
C LEU A 54 2.19 4.73 11.17
N ALA A 55 2.20 3.47 10.75
CA ALA A 55 2.11 2.30 11.61
C ALA A 55 3.52 1.91 12.11
N ARG A 56 3.90 0.65 11.93
CA ARG A 56 5.24 0.13 12.26
C ARG A 56 5.99 -0.26 10.98
N GLY A 57 7.33 -0.26 11.04
CA GLY A 57 8.18 -0.66 9.90
C GLY A 57 7.85 -2.04 9.33
N VAL A 58 7.40 -2.98 10.17
CA VAL A 58 7.02 -4.36 9.78
C VAL A 58 5.92 -4.46 8.71
N HIS A 59 5.14 -3.40 8.50
CA HIS A 59 4.11 -3.34 7.46
C HIS A 59 4.65 -3.04 6.06
N VAL A 60 5.92 -2.64 5.96
CA VAL A 60 6.59 -2.34 4.70
C VAL A 60 7.52 -3.51 4.36
N VAL A 61 7.45 -3.98 3.12
CA VAL A 61 8.51 -4.81 2.55
C VAL A 61 9.49 -3.85 1.88
N GLU A 62 10.63 -3.63 2.52
CA GLU A 62 11.56 -2.56 2.14
C GLU A 62 12.12 -2.76 0.73
N ASP A 63 12.50 -3.98 0.36
CA ASP A 63 13.03 -4.31 -0.97
C ASP A 63 12.01 -3.99 -2.08
N ASP A 64 10.75 -4.36 -1.88
CA ASP A 64 9.66 -4.06 -2.80
C ASP A 64 9.42 -2.55 -2.93
N LEU A 65 9.50 -1.81 -1.81
CA LEU A 65 9.37 -0.36 -1.79
C LEU A 65 10.53 0.31 -2.54
N LEU A 66 11.77 -0.12 -2.28
CA LEU A 66 12.95 0.38 -2.98
C LEU A 66 12.89 0.08 -4.48
N ALA A 67 12.45 -1.11 -4.86
CA ALA A 67 12.22 -1.47 -6.25
C ALA A 67 11.14 -0.60 -6.91
N ALA A 68 10.10 -0.18 -6.18
CA ALA A 68 9.09 0.74 -6.69
C ALA A 68 9.64 2.18 -6.84
N LEU A 69 10.49 2.64 -5.92
CA LEU A 69 11.10 3.97 -5.97
C LEU A 69 12.17 4.09 -7.06
N GLY A 70 12.95 3.03 -7.28
CA GLY A 70 14.03 2.97 -8.28
C GLY A 70 13.56 2.84 -9.73
N LYS A 71 12.26 2.68 -9.98
CA LYS A 71 11.65 2.65 -11.32
C LYS A 71 11.49 4.03 -11.98
N ARG A 72 12.14 5.07 -11.44
CA ARG A 72 12.03 6.46 -11.91
C ARG A 72 13.17 6.86 -12.83
#